data_AF-A0A8T9BV97-F1
#
_entry.id   AF-A0A8T9BV97-F1
#
_cell.length_a   1.000
_cell.length_b   1.000
_cell.length_c   1.000
_cell.angle_alpha   90.00
_cell.angle_beta   90.00
_cell.angle_gamma   90.00
#
_symmetry.space_group_name_H-M   'P 1'
#
loop_
_entity.id
_entity.type
_entity.pdbx_description
1 polymer ?
#
loop_
_entity_poly.entity_id
_entity_poly.type
_entity_poly.pdbx_seq_one_letter_code
_entity_poly.pdbx_strand_id
1 'polypeptide(L)'
;MAPVPRPEHDVVEKQLKNIIQDLYQLMVQINTYDNSTSRPSSSVLESTITTFARDLQTLQTSGAVRALPDIPPELVDYVDNGRNPDIYTREFVELARRGNQLMKGKMRAFGDFRD
;
A
#
# COMPACT_ATOMS: atom_id res chain seq x y z
N MET A 1 -13.01 -21.35 11.11
CA MET A 1 -11.97 -20.74 10.28
C MET A 1 -10.74 -20.55 11.14
N ALA A 2 -9.58 -21.04 10.71
CA ALA A 2 -8.33 -20.82 11.44
C ALA A 2 -8.02 -19.31 11.46
N PRO A 3 -7.47 -18.76 12.55
CA PRO A 3 -7.06 -17.36 12.59
C PRO A 3 -5.98 -17.14 11.52
N VAL A 4 -6.23 -16.21 10.59
CA VAL A 4 -5.19 -15.79 9.65
C VAL A 4 -4.11 -15.10 10.48
N PRO A 5 -2.84 -15.56 10.43
CA PRO A 5 -1.76 -14.88 11.13
C PRO A 5 -1.73 -13.44 10.64
N ARG A 6 -1.80 -12.47 11.56
CA ARG A 6 -1.71 -11.06 11.20
C ARG A 6 -0.31 -10.85 10.62
N PRO A 7 -0.15 -10.50 9.34
CA PRO A 7 1.17 -10.18 8.82
C PRO A 7 1.71 -9.01 9.67
N GLU A 8 2.97 -9.07 10.07
CA GLU A 8 3.61 -7.97 10.80
C GLU A 8 3.88 -6.78 9.85
N HIS A 9 2.80 -6.15 9.38
CA HIS A 9 2.82 -4.98 8.51
C HIS A 9 2.95 -3.69 9.32
N ASP A 10 2.65 -3.70 10.63
CA ASP A 10 2.71 -2.53 11.52
C ASP A 10 4.06 -1.80 11.46
N VAL A 11 5.16 -2.55 11.37
CA VAL A 11 6.52 -1.98 11.29
C VAL A 11 6.72 -1.22 9.98
N VAL A 12 6.32 -1.83 8.86
CA VAL A 12 6.45 -1.24 7.51
C VAL A 12 5.52 -0.04 7.38
N GLU A 13 4.30 -0.13 7.92
CA GLU A 13 3.34 0.97 7.96
C GLU A 13 3.89 2.16 8.75
N LYS A 14 4.50 1.91 9.91
CA LYS A 14 5.10 2.97 10.74
C LYS A 14 6.30 3.61 10.03
N GLN A 15 7.15 2.82 9.38
CA GLN A 15 8.25 3.34 8.56
C GLN A 15 7.74 4.22 7.41
N LEU A 16 6.70 3.79 6.70
CA LEU A 16 6.10 4.56 5.62
C LEU A 16 5.52 5.90 6.11
N LYS A 17 4.84 5.89 7.26
CA LYS A 17 4.34 7.12 7.91
C LYS A 17 5.46 8.10 8.25
N ASN A 18 6.58 7.60 8.79
CA ASN A 18 7.74 8.44 9.09
C ASN A 18 8.33 9.05 7.81
N ILE A 19 8.48 8.27 6.74
CA ILE A 19 9.00 8.75 5.44
C ILE A 19 8.12 9.85 4.85
N ILE A 20 6.79 9.71 4.94
CA ILE A 20 5.85 10.75 4.49
C ILE A 20 6.01 12.02 5.33
N GLN A 21 6.19 11.88 6.65
CA GLN A 21 6.42 13.00 7.55
C GLN A 21 7.73 13.72 7.23
N ASP A 22 8.81 12.97 6.99
CA ASP A 22 10.11 13.50 6.59
C ASP A 22 10.02 14.25 5.26
N LEU A 23 9.29 13.70 4.28
CA LEU A 23 9.05 14.36 2.99
C LEU A 23 8.32 15.69 3.16
N TYR A 24 7.28 15.73 4.01
CA TYR A 24 6.56 16.96 4.30
C TYR A 24 7.47 17.99 4.99
N GLN A 25 8.26 17.56 5.98
CA GLN A 25 9.21 18.42 6.66
C GLN A 25 10.29 18.96 5.71
N LEU A 26 10.74 18.15 4.75
CA LEU A 26 11.64 18.57 3.67
C LEU A 26 11.00 19.66 2.80
N MET A 27 9.74 19.49 2.38
CA MET A 27 9.03 20.50 1.58
C MET A 27 8.93 21.84 2.30
N VAL A 28 8.65 21.83 3.61
CA VAL A 28 8.58 23.05 4.44
C VAL A 28 9.96 23.71 4.58
N GLN A 29 11.00 22.93 4.87
CA GLN A 29 12.37 23.45 5.01
C GLN A 29 12.90 24.05 3.70
N ILE A 30 12.60 23.42 2.56
CA ILE A 30 12.99 23.96 1.23
C ILE A 30 12.25 25.26 0.95
N ASN A 31 10.95 25.34 1.26
CA ASN A 31 10.16 26.55 1.03
C ASN A 31 10.62 27.74 1.88
N THR A 32 11.14 27.47 3.08
CA THR A 32 11.60 28.49 4.05
C THR A 32 13.11 28.62 4.11
N TYR A 33 13.82 28.04 3.14
CA TYR A 33 15.27 28.01 3.14
C TYR A 33 15.87 29.41 3.08
N ASP A 34 16.66 29.74 4.10
CA ASP A 34 17.46 30.97 4.15
C ASP A 34 18.93 30.61 4.37
N ASN A 35 19.78 31.17 3.50
CA ASN A 35 21.24 31.04 3.55
C ASN A 35 21.91 32.30 4.12
N SER A 36 21.13 33.20 4.75
CA SER A 36 21.66 34.35 5.45
C SER A 36 22.43 33.92 6.71
N THR A 37 23.52 34.61 7.02
CA THR A 37 24.38 34.37 8.19
C THR A 37 23.62 34.40 9.53
N SER A 38 22.42 34.97 9.56
CA SER A 38 21.61 35.11 10.78
C SER A 38 20.81 33.86 11.15
N ARG A 39 20.49 32.96 10.19
CA ARG A 39 19.74 31.72 10.41
C ARG A 39 20.14 30.63 9.41
N PRO A 40 21.37 30.09 9.49
CA PRO A 40 21.80 29.03 8.59
C PRO A 40 20.95 27.78 8.80
N SER A 41 20.11 27.46 7.80
CA SER A 41 19.22 26.29 7.79
C SER A 41 19.80 25.08 7.02
N SER A 42 20.97 25.26 6.42
CA SER A 42 21.62 24.27 5.55
C SER A 42 21.95 22.93 6.25
N SER A 43 22.45 22.97 7.49
CA SER A 43 22.77 21.75 8.24
C SER A 43 21.53 20.95 8.63
N VAL A 44 20.42 21.63 8.92
CA VAL A 44 19.13 20.99 9.23
C VAL A 44 18.57 20.32 7.96
N LEU A 45 18.65 21.01 6.83
CA LEU A 45 18.24 20.45 5.54
C LEU A 45 19.07 19.21 5.16
N GLU A 46 20.40 19.29 5.29
CA GLU A 46 21.31 18.17 5.03
C GLU A 46 21.00 16.97 5.91
N SER A 47 20.79 17.20 7.21
CA SER A 47 20.42 16.14 8.15
C SER A 47 19.07 15.50 7.83
N THR A 48 18.09 16.29 7.39
CA THR A 48 16.75 15.82 7.01
C THR A 48 16.82 14.97 5.73
N ILE A 49 17.56 15.42 4.71
CA ILE A 49 17.80 14.64 3.47
C ILE A 49 18.49 13.31 3.78
N THR A 50 19.51 13.33 4.63
CA THR A 50 20.26 12.13 5.00
C THR A 50 19.39 11.14 5.78
N THR A 51 18.51 11.64 6.65
CA THR A 51 17.56 10.81 7.41
C THR A 51 16.52 10.20 6.47
N PHE A 52 15.89 11.01 5.62
CA PHE A 52 14.93 10.54 4.62
C PHE A 52 15.51 9.44 3.71
N ALA A 53 16.74 9.62 3.23
CA ALA A 53 17.43 8.62 2.40
C ALA A 53 17.68 7.30 3.17
N ARG A 54 18.07 7.39 4.44
CA ARG A 54 18.28 6.21 5.31
C ARG A 54 16.97 5.48 5.58
N ASP A 55 15.88 6.21 5.79
CA ASP A 55 14.57 5.63 6.08
C ASP A 55 14.00 4.90 4.86
N LEU A 56 14.20 5.43 3.64
CA LEU A 56 13.89 4.71 2.39
C LEU A 56 14.69 3.41 2.24
N GLN A 57 15.99 3.41 2.55
CA GLN A 57 16.81 2.19 2.53
C GLN A 57 16.34 1.16 3.58
N THR A 58 15.95 1.66 4.75
CA THR A 58 15.42 0.83 5.84
C THR A 58 14.07 0.20 5.45
N LEU A 59 13.20 0.95 4.77
CA LEU A 59 11.93 0.44 4.25
C LEU A 59 12.17 -0.69 3.22
N GLN A 60 13.08 -0.47 2.26
CA GLN A 60 13.38 -1.46 1.22
C GLN A 60 13.87 -2.78 1.80
N THR A 61 14.77 -2.71 2.78
CA THR A 61 15.30 -3.91 3.45
C THR A 61 14.25 -4.56 4.36
N SER A 62 13.44 -3.77 5.06
CA SER A 62 12.36 -4.28 5.92
C SER A 62 11.29 -5.01 5.12
N GLY A 63 10.94 -4.52 3.92
CA GLY A 63 10.00 -5.17 3.00
C GLY A 63 10.54 -6.48 2.42
N ALA A 64 11.84 -6.54 2.09
CA ALA A 64 12.46 -7.74 1.53
C ALA A 64 12.61 -8.90 2.55
N VAL A 65 12.77 -8.59 3.83
CA VAL A 65 12.95 -9.59 4.90
C VAL A 65 11.62 -10.11 5.45
N ARG A 66 10.51 -9.37 5.23
CA ARG A 66 9.18 -9.72 5.73
C ARG A 66 8.38 -10.46 4.67
N ALA A 67 7.64 -11.48 5.10
CA ALA A 67 6.64 -12.13 4.26
C ALA A 67 5.41 -11.21 4.15
N LEU A 68 5.48 -10.23 3.24
CA LEU A 68 4.34 -9.41 2.87
C LEU A 68 3.33 -10.25 2.06
N PRO A 69 2.03 -9.96 2.15
CA PRO A 69 1.04 -10.63 1.34
C PRO A 69 1.25 -10.32 -0.14
N ASP A 70 0.95 -11.30 -0.98
CA ASP A 70 0.93 -11.09 -2.43
C ASP A 70 -0.26 -10.20 -2.81
N ILE A 71 -0.04 -9.31 -3.77
CA ILE A 71 -1.01 -8.29 -4.18
C ILE A 71 -1.34 -8.49 -5.65
N PRO A 72 -2.62 -8.66 -6.04
CA PRO A 72 -3.00 -8.74 -7.44
C PRO A 72 -2.56 -7.50 -8.23
N PRO A 73 -2.00 -7.64 -9.44
CA PRO A 73 -1.57 -6.51 -10.25
C PRO A 73 -2.69 -5.50 -10.52
N GLU A 74 -3.92 -5.97 -10.68
CA GLU A 74 -5.08 -5.10 -10.90
C GLU A 74 -5.37 -4.19 -9.70
N LEU A 75 -4.99 -4.61 -8.49
CA LEU A 75 -5.14 -3.78 -7.29
C LEU A 75 -4.14 -2.62 -7.30
N VAL A 76 -2.95 -2.82 -7.86
CA VAL A 76 -1.94 -1.76 -8.04
C VAL A 76 -2.49 -0.67 -8.96
N ASP A 77 -3.12 -1.07 -10.07
CA ASP A 77 -3.77 -0.12 -10.99
C ASP A 77 -4.86 0.72 -10.31
N TYR A 78 -5.59 0.17 -9.33
CA TYR A 78 -6.58 0.95 -8.59
C TYR A 78 -5.91 2.06 -7.79
N VAL A 79 -4.83 1.73 -7.07
CA VAL A 79 -4.09 2.69 -6.26
C VAL A 79 -3.42 3.76 -7.12
N ASP A 80 -2.76 3.36 -8.22
CA ASP A 80 -2.08 4.27 -9.14
C ASP A 80 -3.03 5.29 -9.78
N ASN A 81 -4.27 4.88 -10.07
CA ASN A 81 -5.32 5.76 -10.59
C ASN A 81 -6.09 6.52 -9.49
N GLY A 82 -5.68 6.41 -8.21
CA GLY A 82 -6.35 7.07 -7.08
C GLY A 82 -7.73 6.51 -6.74
N ARG A 83 -8.05 5.30 -7.21
CA ARG A 83 -9.30 4.58 -6.91
C ARG A 83 -9.16 3.81 -5.60
N ASN A 84 -10.23 3.78 -4.80
CA ASN A 84 -10.24 3.01 -3.56
C ASN A 84 -10.03 1.50 -3.84
N PRO A 85 -8.96 0.86 -3.32
CA PRO A 85 -8.69 -0.57 -3.50
C PRO A 85 -9.79 -1.48 -2.95
N ASP A 86 -10.59 -1.04 -1.96
CA ASP A 86 -11.70 -1.84 -1.43
C ASP A 86 -12.76 -2.17 -2.49
N ILE A 87 -12.83 -1.35 -3.54
CA ILE A 87 -13.76 -1.58 -4.65
C ILE A 87 -13.37 -2.85 -5.43
N TYR A 88 -12.08 -3.13 -5.60
CA TYR A 88 -11.62 -4.38 -6.23
C TYR A 88 -12.10 -5.58 -5.43
N THR A 89 -11.91 -5.56 -4.10
CA THR A 89 -12.36 -6.64 -3.22
C THR A 89 -13.87 -6.83 -3.29
N ARG A 90 -14.64 -5.74 -3.31
CA ARG A 90 -16.10 -5.79 -3.48
C ARG A 90 -16.49 -6.42 -4.82
N GLU A 91 -15.89 -5.98 -5.92
CA GLU A 91 -16.15 -6.49 -7.27
C GLU A 91 -15.76 -7.96 -7.41
N PHE A 92 -14.65 -8.39 -6.78
CA PHE A 92 -14.23 -9.78 -6.74
C PHE A 92 -15.24 -10.68 -6.04
N VAL A 93 -15.75 -10.25 -4.87
CA VAL A 93 -16.79 -11.00 -4.13
C VAL A 93 -18.10 -11.05 -4.94
N GLU A 94 -18.48 -9.95 -5.60
CA GLU A 94 -19.66 -9.91 -6.48
C GLU A 94 -19.52 -10.85 -7.68
N LEU A 95 -18.35 -10.89 -8.30
CA LEU A 95 -18.03 -11.79 -9.41
C LEU A 95 -18.08 -13.25 -8.97
N ALA A 96 -17.45 -13.59 -7.84
CA ALA A 96 -17.47 -14.94 -7.28
C ALA A 96 -18.91 -15.41 -6.97
N ARG A 97 -19.72 -14.53 -6.37
CA ARG A 97 -21.13 -14.82 -6.10
C ARG A 97 -21.92 -15.04 -7.38
N ARG A 98 -21.77 -14.17 -8.38
CA ARG A 98 -22.46 -14.30 -9.68
C ARG A 98 -22.03 -15.59 -10.39
N GLY A 99 -20.73 -15.89 -10.41
CA GLY A 99 -20.18 -17.11 -10.99
C GLY A 99 -20.74 -18.38 -10.33
N ASN A 100 -20.78 -18.41 -9.00
CA ASN A 100 -21.35 -19.53 -8.25
C ASN A 100 -22.83 -19.75 -8.56
N GLN A 101 -23.63 -18.68 -8.59
CA GLN A 101 -25.05 -18.77 -8.94
C GLN A 101 -25.25 -19.26 -10.37
N LEU A 102 -24.46 -18.74 -11.32
CA LEU A 102 -24.52 -19.14 -12.72
C LEU A 102 -24.18 -20.62 -12.89
N MET A 103 -23.08 -21.10 -12.29
CA MET A 103 -22.71 -22.52 -12.37
C MET A 103 -23.76 -23.42 -11.75
N LYS A 104 -24.31 -23.03 -10.58
CA LYS A 104 -25.40 -23.76 -9.94
C LYS A 104 -26.65 -23.83 -10.82
N GLY A 105 -27.00 -22.75 -11.52
CA GLY A 105 -28.10 -22.71 -12.48
C GLY A 105 -27.86 -23.63 -13.67
N LYS A 106 -26.66 -23.60 -14.25
CA LYS A 106 -26.29 -24.50 -15.36
C LYS A 106 -26.36 -25.96 -14.95
N MET A 107 -25.80 -26.33 -13.81
CA MET A 107 -25.84 -27.72 -13.32
C MET A 107 -27.27 -28.24 -13.14
N ARG A 108 -28.18 -27.40 -12.63
CA ARG A 108 -29.60 -27.75 -12.51
C ARG A 108 -30.26 -27.95 -13.87
N ALA A 109 -30.09 -26.99 -14.79
CA ALA A 109 -30.67 -27.08 -16.13
C ALA A 109 -30.19 -28.31 -16.90
N PHE A 110 -28.90 -28.69 -16.76
CA PHE A 110 -28.38 -29.92 -17.37
C PHE A 110 -28.91 -31.19 -16.67
N GLY A 111 -29.13 -31.15 -15.35
CA GLY A 111 -29.78 -32.24 -14.62
C GLY A 111 -31.23 -32.44 -15.09
N ASP A 112 -32.02 -31.37 -15.15
CA ASP A 112 -33.42 -31.38 -15.59
C ASP A 112 -33.58 -31.78 -17.06
N PHE A 113 -32.56 -31.59 -17.91
CA PHE A 113 -32.58 -32.05 -19.30
C PHE A 113 -32.30 -33.55 -19.45
N ARG A 114 -31.57 -34.13 -18.48
CA ARG A 114 -31.18 -35.55 -18.51
C ARG A 114 -32.30 -36.45 -18.01
N ASP A 115 -33.00 -36.01 -16.96
CA ASP A 115 -34.07 -36.75 -16.28
C ASP A 115 -35.46 -36.46 -16.91
#